data_AF-A0A8B7DV81-F1
#
_entry.id   AF-A0A8B7DV81-F1
#
_cell.length_a   1.000
_cell.length_b   1.000
_cell.length_c   1.000
_cell.angle_alpha   90.00
_cell.angle_beta   90.00
_cell.angle_gamma   90.00
#
_symmetry.space_group_name_H-M   'P 1'
#
loop_
_entity.id
_entity.type
_entity.pdbx_description
1 polymer ?
#
loop_
_entity_poly.entity_id
_entity_poly.type
_entity_poly.pdbx_seq_one_letter_code
_entity_poly.pdbx_strand_id
1 'polypeptide(L)'
;MNRDLQGEKFDGFNILQENFKLGFGSSKEFAEFLKERCNIEETYSKSLTKLALKCSAANSHVGTFEPCWKFLQSSTEKLANVHSQIIQNLNEVSKSLKDYSEQQKEKQKQVSIVSCLYN
;
A
#
# COMPACT_ATOMS: atom_id res chain seq x y z
N MET A 1 5.08 -12.37 40.89
CA MET A 1 3.87 -13.01 40.36
C MET A 1 4.18 -13.42 38.93
N ASN A 2 4.79 -14.61 38.78
CA ASN A 2 5.14 -15.24 37.49
C ASN A 2 4.07 -16.31 37.22
N ARG A 3 3.32 -16.19 36.12
CA ARG A 3 2.32 -17.13 35.59
C ARG A 3 1.97 -16.61 34.18
N ASP A 4 2.06 -17.28 33.04
CA ASP A 4 2.37 -18.66 32.67
C ASP A 4 2.86 -18.66 31.20
N LEU A 5 4.19 -18.64 30.97
CA LEU A 5 4.76 -18.97 29.65
C LEU A 5 5.15 -20.46 29.56
N GLN A 6 4.88 -21.23 30.61
CA GLN A 6 5.25 -22.64 30.74
C GLN A 6 3.99 -23.51 30.86
N GLY A 7 3.39 -23.84 29.71
CA GLY A 7 2.74 -25.15 29.57
C GLY A 7 3.82 -26.22 29.42
N GLU A 8 3.51 -27.48 29.78
CA GLU A 8 4.43 -28.62 29.96
C GLU A 8 5.35 -29.00 28.78
N LYS A 9 5.40 -28.21 27.68
CA LYS A 9 6.18 -28.50 26.46
C LYS A 9 6.76 -27.32 25.68
N PHE A 10 6.85 -26.09 26.22
CA PHE A 10 7.18 -24.87 25.45
C PHE A 10 6.12 -24.48 24.39
N ASP A 11 4.90 -25.04 24.45
CA ASP A 11 3.84 -24.80 23.47
C ASP A 11 3.46 -23.32 23.33
N GLY A 12 3.39 -22.58 24.44
CA GLY A 12 3.07 -21.15 24.41
C GLY A 12 4.09 -20.31 23.63
N PHE A 13 5.37 -20.69 23.66
CA PHE A 13 6.44 -20.01 22.92
C PHE A 13 6.41 -20.36 21.44
N ASN A 14 6.21 -21.64 21.10
CA ASN A 14 6.06 -22.09 19.71
C ASN A 14 4.86 -21.43 19.03
N ILE A 15 3.73 -21.33 19.73
CA ILE A 15 2.52 -20.62 19.26
C ILE A 15 2.83 -19.13 19.03
N LEU A 16 3.56 -18.48 19.93
CA LEU A 16 3.96 -17.08 19.78
C LEU A 16 4.85 -16.88 18.55
N GLN A 17 5.83 -17.77 18.34
CA GLN A 17 6.73 -17.73 17.21
C GLN A 17 6.00 -17.99 15.87
N GLU A 18 5.03 -18.90 15.85
CA GLU A 18 4.16 -19.16 14.70
C GLU A 18 3.28 -17.95 14.38
N ASN A 19 2.64 -17.36 15.40
CA ASN A 19 1.86 -16.13 15.25
C ASN A 19 2.70 -14.96 14.68
N PHE A 20 3.96 -14.83 15.10
CA PHE A 20 4.87 -13.84 14.52
C PHE A 20 5.17 -14.10 13.05
N LYS A 21 5.38 -15.35 12.64
CA LYS A 21 5.60 -15.72 11.23
C LYS A 21 4.36 -15.45 10.39
N LEU A 22 3.17 -15.78 10.89
CA LEU A 22 1.90 -15.49 10.24
C LEU A 22 1.69 -13.98 10.05
N GLY A 23 1.89 -13.18 11.10
CA GLY A 23 1.75 -11.72 11.02
C GLY A 23 2.75 -11.05 10.06
N PHE A 24 3.99 -11.57 9.99
CA PHE A 24 4.97 -11.11 9.00
C PHE A 24 4.55 -11.47 7.57
N GLY A 25 4.04 -12.69 7.37
CA GLY A 25 3.49 -13.14 6.08
C GLY A 25 2.35 -12.26 5.60
N SER A 26 1.37 -11.99 6.47
CA SER A 26 0.23 -11.13 6.15
C SER A 26 0.64 -9.70 5.81
N SER A 27 1.65 -9.14 6.50
CA SER A 27 2.15 -7.78 6.20
C SER A 27 2.83 -7.72 4.83
N LYS A 28 3.54 -8.78 4.43
CA LYS A 28 4.16 -8.88 3.12
C LYS A 28 3.12 -9.00 2.00
N GLU A 29 2.14 -9.89 2.16
CA GLU A 29 1.04 -10.06 1.20
C GLU A 29 0.26 -8.76 1.02
N PHE A 30 -0.02 -8.05 2.11
CA PHE A 30 -0.69 -6.76 2.04
C PHE A 30 0.16 -5.71 1.30
N ALA A 31 1.48 -5.68 1.50
CA ALA A 31 2.37 -4.79 0.75
C ALA A 31 2.38 -5.09 -0.76
N GLU A 32 2.35 -6.38 -1.13
CA GLU A 32 2.25 -6.81 -2.53
C GLU A 32 0.93 -6.35 -3.15
N PHE A 33 -0.19 -6.51 -2.44
CA PHE A 33 -1.49 -6.00 -2.87
C PHE A 33 -1.51 -4.47 -3.07
N LEU A 34 -0.96 -3.70 -2.13
CA LEU A 34 -0.89 -2.24 -2.27
C LEU A 34 -0.07 -1.82 -3.49
N LYS A 35 1.00 -2.55 -3.79
CA LYS A 35 1.83 -2.31 -4.99
C LYS A 35 1.05 -2.60 -6.27
N GLU A 36 0.33 -3.71 -6.34
CA GLU A 36 -0.54 -4.02 -7.48
C GLU A 36 -1.61 -2.93 -7.67
N ARG A 37 -2.26 -2.52 -6.58
CA ARG A 37 -3.23 -1.42 -6.61
C ARG A 37 -2.59 -0.13 -7.13
N CYS A 38 -1.41 0.22 -6.65
CA CYS A 38 -0.68 1.41 -7.09
C CYS A 38 -0.41 1.40 -8.61
N ASN A 39 0.02 0.26 -9.17
CA ASN A 39 0.26 0.11 -10.60
C ASN A 39 -1.03 0.29 -11.45
N ILE A 40 -2.16 -0.20 -10.94
CA ILE A 40 -3.47 -0.03 -11.60
C ILE A 40 -3.84 1.46 -11.63
N GLU A 41 -3.75 2.14 -10.49
CA GLU A 41 -4.06 3.57 -10.39
C GLU A 41 -3.13 4.42 -11.28
N GLU A 42 -1.85 4.05 -11.38
CA GLU A 42 -0.90 4.73 -12.26
C GLU A 42 -1.27 4.58 -13.74
N THR A 43 -1.74 3.40 -14.13
CA THR A 43 -2.22 3.13 -15.50
C THR A 43 -3.46 3.97 -15.81
N TYR A 44 -4.40 4.09 -14.86
CA TYR A 44 -5.57 4.95 -15.01
C TYR A 44 -5.18 6.42 -15.14
N SER A 45 -4.38 6.94 -14.21
CA SER A 45 -3.92 8.33 -14.23
C SER A 45 -3.24 8.69 -15.56
N LYS A 46 -2.26 7.88 -16.00
CA LYS A 46 -1.54 8.08 -17.27
C LYS A 46 -2.47 8.05 -18.48
N SER A 47 -3.46 7.15 -18.50
CA SER A 47 -4.41 7.02 -19.61
C SER A 47 -5.34 8.22 -19.70
N LEU A 48 -5.83 8.70 -18.55
CA LEU A 48 -6.68 9.89 -18.47
C LEU A 48 -5.91 11.15 -18.84
N THR A 49 -4.67 11.32 -18.37
CA THR A 49 -3.81 12.45 -18.78
C THR A 49 -3.60 12.46 -20.29
N LYS A 50 -3.30 11.30 -20.90
CA LYS A 50 -3.18 11.18 -22.36
C LYS A 50 -4.47 11.56 -23.08
N LEU A 51 -5.63 11.16 -22.55
CA LEU A 51 -6.92 11.49 -23.14
C LEU A 51 -7.22 12.99 -23.02
N ALA A 52 -6.98 13.61 -21.87
CA ALA A 52 -7.13 15.05 -21.68
C ALA A 52 -6.26 15.86 -22.66
N LEU A 53 -5.02 15.43 -22.90
CA LEU A 53 -4.14 16.05 -23.90
C LEU A 53 -4.72 15.95 -25.32
N LYS A 54 -5.38 14.85 -25.66
CA LYS A 54 -6.08 14.71 -26.96
C LYS A 54 -7.26 15.66 -27.06
N CYS A 55 -8.02 15.87 -25.98
CA CYS A 55 -9.10 16.88 -25.96
C CYS A 55 -8.54 18.28 -26.21
N SER A 56 -7.42 18.63 -25.58
CA SER A 56 -6.73 19.92 -25.81
C SER A 56 -6.29 20.08 -27.27
N ALA A 57 -5.74 19.03 -27.89
CA ALA A 57 -5.32 19.05 -29.29
C ALA A 57 -6.51 19.08 -30.28
N ALA A 58 -7.64 18.46 -29.93
CA ALA A 58 -8.87 18.48 -30.71
C ALA A 58 -9.65 19.80 -30.57
N ASN A 59 -9.26 20.64 -29.61
CA ASN A 59 -9.86 21.94 -29.36
C ASN A 59 -9.41 22.94 -30.44
N SER A 60 -9.90 22.78 -31.69
CA SER A 60 -9.95 23.92 -32.59
C SER A 60 -10.81 24.96 -31.89
N HIS A 61 -10.28 26.16 -31.62
CA HIS A 61 -10.95 27.24 -30.88
C HIS A 61 -12.22 27.80 -31.56
N VAL A 62 -12.85 27.02 -32.44
CA VAL A 62 -13.91 27.36 -33.36
C VAL A 62 -14.88 26.18 -33.43
N GLY A 63 -16.17 26.44 -33.26
CA GLY A 63 -17.25 25.46 -33.50
C GLY A 63 -18.21 25.29 -32.31
N THR A 64 -19.40 24.76 -32.61
CA THR A 64 -20.51 24.60 -31.64
C THR A 64 -20.18 23.66 -30.47
N PHE A 65 -19.19 22.77 -30.63
CA PHE A 65 -18.79 21.79 -29.61
C PHE A 65 -17.61 22.22 -28.73
N GLU A 66 -17.07 23.43 -28.92
CA GLU A 66 -15.94 23.94 -28.14
C GLU A 66 -16.18 23.89 -26.61
N PRO A 67 -17.36 24.29 -26.09
CA PRO A 67 -17.62 24.20 -24.65
C PRO A 67 -17.64 22.76 -24.15
N CYS A 68 -18.11 21.82 -24.97
CA CYS A 68 -18.10 20.39 -24.66
C CYS A 68 -16.68 19.86 -24.56
N TRP A 69 -15.78 20.24 -25.48
CA TRP A 69 -14.38 19.83 -25.41
C TRP A 69 -13.65 20.38 -24.18
N LYS A 70 -13.86 21.66 -23.85
CA LYS A 70 -13.32 22.25 -22.61
C LYS A 70 -13.81 21.53 -21.36
N PHE A 71 -15.10 21.20 -21.30
CA PHE A 71 -15.67 20.47 -20.17
C PHE A 71 -15.07 19.06 -20.05
N LEU A 72 -14.98 18.33 -21.16
CA LEU A 72 -14.39 16.98 -21.19
C LEU A 72 -12.91 17.00 -20.81
N GLN A 73 -12.16 17.97 -21.30
CA GLN A 73 -10.75 18.15 -20.91
C GLN A 73 -10.64 18.34 -19.39
N SER A 74 -11.32 19.34 -18.83
CA SER A 74 -11.21 19.67 -17.40
C SER A 74 -11.69 18.53 -16.49
N SER A 75 -12.80 17.87 -16.84
CA SER A 75 -13.31 16.73 -16.07
C SER A 75 -12.34 15.53 -16.11
N THR A 76 -11.73 15.27 -17.26
CA THR A 76 -10.72 14.21 -17.42
C THR A 76 -9.44 14.51 -16.64
N GLU A 77 -8.96 15.76 -16.66
CA GLU A 77 -7.80 16.21 -15.85
C GLU A 77 -8.05 16.04 -14.36
N LYS A 78 -9.23 16.43 -13.88
CA LYS A 78 -9.62 16.23 -12.48
C LYS A 78 -9.62 14.75 -12.10
N LEU A 79 -10.15 13.88 -12.95
CA LEU A 79 -10.14 12.44 -12.68
C LEU A 79 -8.71 11.88 -12.64
N ALA A 80 -7.84 12.28 -13.58
CA ALA A 80 -6.42 11.90 -13.56
C ALA A 80 -5.74 12.33 -12.24
N ASN A 81 -6.04 13.53 -11.76
CA ASN A 81 -5.51 14.02 -10.48
C ASN A 81 -5.99 13.22 -9.27
N VAL A 82 -7.26 12.80 -9.24
CA VAL A 82 -7.77 11.92 -8.16
C VAL A 82 -7.01 10.61 -8.13
N HIS A 83 -6.79 9.95 -9.28
CA HIS A 83 -5.98 8.73 -9.35
C HIS A 83 -4.54 8.98 -8.87
N SER A 84 -3.93 10.11 -9.23
CA SER A 84 -2.59 10.49 -8.74
C SER A 84 -2.53 10.69 -7.22
N GLN A 85 -3.59 11.25 -6.61
CA GLN A 85 -3.68 11.39 -5.15
C GLN A 85 -3.81 10.02 -4.46
N ILE A 86 -4.58 9.09 -5.05
CA ILE A 86 -4.68 7.71 -4.53
C ILE A 86 -3.31 7.04 -4.54
N ILE A 87 -2.52 7.20 -5.62
CA ILE A 87 -1.15 6.69 -5.70
C ILE A 87 -0.27 7.24 -4.56
N GLN A 88 -0.36 8.54 -4.27
CA GLN A 88 0.38 9.16 -3.16
C GLN A 88 0.00 8.51 -1.82
N ASN A 89 -1.30 8.39 -1.55
CA ASN A 89 -1.81 7.76 -0.32
C ASN A 89 -1.36 6.28 -0.20
N LEU A 90 -1.42 5.52 -1.29
CA LEU A 90 -0.98 4.12 -1.32
C LEU A 90 0.53 4.00 -1.00
N ASN A 91 1.34 4.94 -1.48
CA ASN A 91 2.77 4.97 -1.18
C ASN A 91 3.04 5.33 0.29
N GLU A 92 2.28 6.25 0.88
CA GLU A 92 2.36 6.60 2.30
C GLU A 92 1.98 5.43 3.21
N VAL A 93 0.89 4.73 2.89
CA VAL A 93 0.48 3.52 3.61
C VAL A 93 1.54 2.42 3.45
N SER A 94 2.08 2.23 2.24
CA SER A 94 3.14 1.27 1.98
C SER A 94 4.42 1.57 2.76
N LYS A 95 4.76 2.85 2.97
CA LYS A 95 5.88 3.26 3.82
C LYS A 95 5.63 2.91 5.29
N SER A 96 4.47 3.27 5.81
CA SER A 96 4.07 2.94 7.19
C SER A 96 4.10 1.43 7.45
N LEU A 97 3.68 0.63 6.47
CA LEU A 97 3.69 -0.83 6.55
C LEU A 97 5.13 -1.41 6.56
N LYS A 98 6.06 -0.79 5.83
CA LYS A 98 7.49 -1.17 5.89
C LYS A 98 8.09 -0.87 7.26
N ASP A 99 7.86 0.35 7.77
CA ASP A 99 8.33 0.76 9.10
C ASP A 99 7.78 -0.18 10.19
N TYR A 100 6.50 -0.55 10.09
CA TYR A 100 5.88 -1.55 10.97
C TYR A 100 6.56 -2.92 10.86
N SER A 101 6.80 -3.39 9.64
CA SER A 101 7.45 -4.68 9.39
C SER A 101 8.88 -4.73 9.96
N GLU A 102 9.62 -3.62 9.93
CA GLU A 102 10.95 -3.51 10.54
C GLU A 102 10.89 -3.56 12.06
N GLN A 103 9.96 -2.83 12.68
CA GLN A 103 9.73 -2.90 14.12
C GLN A 103 9.34 -4.32 14.57
N GLN A 104 8.53 -5.02 13.77
CA GLN A 104 8.14 -6.40 14.04
C GLN A 104 9.35 -7.35 13.99
N LYS A 105 10.26 -7.18 13.01
CA LYS A 105 11.51 -7.96 12.94
C LYS A 105 12.41 -7.71 14.14
N GLU A 106 12.52 -6.46 14.60
CA GLU A 106 13.37 -6.14 15.76
C GLU A 106 12.82 -6.76 17.06
N LYS A 107 11.50 -6.70 17.26
CA LYS A 107 10.83 -7.40 18.37
C LYS A 107 11.04 -8.92 18.30
N GLN A 108 10.98 -9.51 17.10
CA GLN A 108 11.24 -10.93 16.90
C GLN A 108 12.66 -11.32 17.31
N LYS A 109 13.67 -10.51 16.96
CA LYS A 109 15.06 -10.74 17.39
C LYS A 109 15.20 -10.67 18.92
N GLN A 110 14.60 -9.68 19.56
CA GLN A 110 14.65 -9.55 21.02
C GLN A 110 14.06 -10.77 21.73
N VAL A 111 12.88 -11.24 21.29
CA VAL A 111 12.25 -12.46 21.81
C VAL A 111 13.15 -13.70 21.59
N SER A 112 13.84 -13.76 20.45
CA SER A 112 14.75 -14.87 20.12
C SER A 112 16.02 -14.86 21.00
N ILE A 113 16.60 -13.69 21.26
CA ILE A 113 17.77 -13.55 22.15
C ILE A 113 17.42 -13.95 23.58
N VAL A 114 16.26 -13.51 24.08
CA VAL A 114 15.77 -13.93 25.41
C VAL A 114 15.64 -15.46 25.45
N SER A 115 15.09 -16.09 24.42
CA SER A 115 15.00 -17.56 24.35
C SER A 115 16.35 -18.28 24.39
N CYS A 116 17.42 -17.70 23.82
CA CYS A 116 18.77 -18.26 23.86
C CYS A 116 19.48 -18.06 25.20
N LEU A 117 19.02 -17.12 26.03
CA LEU A 117 19.60 -16.87 27.37
C LEU A 117 18.97 -17.75 28.46
N TYR A 118 17.80 -18.34 28.19
CA TYR A 118 17.05 -19.19 29.12
C TYR A 118 17.06 -20.68 28.73
N ASN A 119 17.79 -21.07 27.68
CA ASN A 119 18.19 -22.45 27.36
C ASN A 119 19.70 -22.59 27.52
#